data_AF-A0A9D7LQJ9-F1
#
_entry.id   AF-A0A9D7LQJ9-F1
#
_cell.length_a   1.000
_cell.length_b   1.000
_cell.length_c   1.000
_cell.angle_alpha   90.00
_cell.angle_beta   90.00
_cell.angle_gamma   90.00
#
_symmetry.space_group_name_H-M   'P 1'
#
loop_
_entity.id
_entity.type
_entity.pdbx_description
1 polymer ?
#
loop_
_entity_poly.entity_id
_entity_poly.type
_entity_poly.pdbx_seq_one_letter_code
_entity_poly.pdbx_strand_id
1 'polypeptide(L)' 'MATSIRLAPETEQRLDYLASQTGRTKAYYPREIIEQGIEELEDYYLAADVLESVRKGQERVHSAAEVRNDLGLDD' A
#
# COMPACT_ATOMS: atom_id res chain seq x y z
N MET A 1 20.76 6.08 -6.99
CA MET A 1 20.59 6.23 -8.46
C MET A 1 19.54 7.29 -8.73
N ALA A 2 19.56 7.95 -9.89
CA ALA A 2 18.57 8.99 -10.24
C ALA A 2 17.54 8.42 -11.22
N THR A 3 16.26 8.58 -10.89
CA THR A 3 15.13 8.20 -11.75
C THR A 3 14.44 9.49 -12.20
N SER A 4 14.21 9.64 -13.50
CA SER A 4 13.43 10.75 -14.05
C SER A 4 12.04 10.25 -14.43
N ILE A 5 11.01 10.97 -13.97
CA ILE A 5 9.61 10.66 -14.25
C ILE A 5 8.93 11.90 -14.83
N ARG A 6 8.04 11.70 -15.80
CA ARG A 6 7.20 12.79 -16.32
C ARG A 6 5.91 12.83 -15.52
N LEU A 7 5.56 14.00 -15.01
CA LEU A 7 4.33 14.23 -14.27
C LEU A 7 3.43 15.19 -15.05
N ALA A 8 2.12 15.07 -14.83
CA ALA A 8 1.18 16.06 -15.30
C ALA A 8 1.48 17.42 -14.65
N PRO A 9 1.29 18.55 -15.35
CA PRO A 9 1.57 19.89 -14.82
C PRO A 9 0.87 20.17 -13.47
N GLU A 10 -0.35 19.68 -13.30
CA GLU A 10 -1.15 19.85 -12.09
C GLU A 10 -0.51 19.13 -10.90
N THR A 11 0.08 17.94 -11.14
CA THR A 11 0.80 17.20 -10.10
C THR A 11 2.08 17.93 -9.71
N GLU A 12 2.82 18.49 -10.66
CA GLU A 12 4.00 19.30 -10.36
C GLU A 12 3.65 20.51 -9.49
N GLN A 13 2.57 21.22 -9.81
CA GLN A 13 2.11 22.38 -9.03
C GLN A 13 1.75 21.99 -7.59
N ARG A 14 1.08 20.85 -7.40
CA ARG A 14 0.76 20.33 -6.06
C ARG A 14 2.04 20.03 -5.26
N LEU A 15 3.05 19.45 -5.91
CA LEU A 15 4.34 19.16 -5.28
C LEU A 15 5.10 20.45 -4.92
N ASP A 16 5.05 21.47 -5.77
CA ASP A 16 5.65 22.78 -5.50
C ASP A 16 4.97 23.48 -4.31
N TYR A 17 3.64 23.43 -4.26
CA TYR A 17 2.87 23.94 -3.13
C TYR A 17 3.27 23.24 -1.82
N LEU A 18 3.30 21.91 -1.81
CA LEU A 18 3.70 21.14 -0.63
C LEU A 18 5.14 21.47 -0.19
N ALA A 19 6.07 21.61 -1.12
CA ALA A 19 7.44 22.03 -0.81
C ALA A 19 7.47 23.42 -0.14
N SER A 20 6.71 24.38 -0.68
CA SER A 20 6.64 25.73 -0.12
C SER A 20 6.06 25.78 1.30
N GLN A 21 5.08 24.93 1.61
CA GLN A 21 4.39 24.95 2.90
C GLN A 21 5.17 24.26 4.01
N THR A 22 5.97 23.24 3.69
CA THR A 22 6.67 22.43 4.70
C THR A 22 8.17 22.74 4.81
N GLY A 23 8.72 23.52 3.87
CA GLY A 23 10.15 23.78 3.78
C GLY A 23 10.98 22.59 3.28
N ARG A 24 10.33 21.51 2.81
CA ARG A 24 11.00 20.33 2.24
C ARG A 24 11.27 20.54 0.76
N THR A 25 12.25 19.79 0.21
CA THR A 25 12.51 19.81 -1.23
C THR A 25 11.38 19.12 -1.99
N LYS A 26 11.10 19.55 -3.22
CA LYS A 26 10.10 18.90 -4.08
C LYS A 26 10.37 17.41 -4.25
N ALA A 27 11.65 17.02 -4.37
CA ALA A 27 12.10 15.64 -4.54
C ALA A 27 11.85 14.73 -3.33
N TYR A 28 11.58 15.30 -2.15
CA TYR A 28 11.21 14.52 -0.97
C TYR A 28 9.91 13.74 -1.21
N TYR A 29 8.86 14.38 -1.71
CA TYR A 29 7.54 13.76 -1.79
C TYR A 29 7.43 12.60 -2.79
N PRO A 30 7.95 12.69 -4.04
CA PRO A 30 7.92 11.55 -4.94
C PRO A 30 8.68 10.35 -4.38
N ARG A 31 9.78 10.58 -3.63
CA ARG A 31 10.52 9.50 -2.98
C ARG A 31 9.65 8.79 -1.95
N GLU A 32 9.06 9.54 -1.01
CA GLU A 32 8.22 8.95 0.04
C GLU A 32 7.01 8.21 -0.55
N ILE A 33 6.38 8.79 -1.58
CA ILE A 33 5.23 8.17 -2.26
C ILE A 33 5.64 6.87 -2.95
N ILE A 34 6.82 6.82 -3.57
CA ILE A 34 7.32 5.59 -4.19
C ILE A 34 7.64 4.54 -3.12
N GLU A 35 8.33 4.93 -2.05
CA GLU A 35 8.70 3.99 -0.98
C GLU A 35 7.45 3.41 -0.31
N GLN A 36 6.48 4.24 0.05
CA GLN A 36 5.19 3.80 0.62
C GLN A 36 4.35 3.01 -0.39
N GLY A 37 4.33 3.45 -1.65
CA GLY A 37 3.57 2.79 -2.71
C GLY A 37 4.11 1.40 -3.04
N ILE A 38 5.41 1.13 -2.83
CA ILE A 38 5.96 -0.22 -2.97
C ILE A 38 5.38 -1.15 -1.90
N GLU A 39 5.37 -0.72 -0.63
CA GLU A 39 4.80 -1.49 0.48
C GLU A 39 3.32 -1.84 0.22
N GLU A 40 2.53 -0.84 -0.19
CA GLU A 40 1.10 -1.05 -0.53
C GLU A 40 0.92 -2.03 -1.71
N LEU A 41 1.78 -1.96 -2.73
CA LEU A 41 1.72 -2.86 -3.88
C LEU A 41 2.08 -4.28 -3.47
N GLU A 42 3.13 -4.46 -2.66
CA GLU A 42 3.55 -5.77 -2.15
C GLU A 42 2.42 -6.41 -1.34
N ASP A 43 1.81 -5.68 -0.42
CA ASP A 43 0.66 -6.14 0.37
C ASP A 43 -0.53 -6.53 -0.51
N TYR A 44 -0.86 -5.70 -1.49
CA TYR A 44 -1.95 -5.98 -2.42
C TYR A 44 -1.70 -7.27 -3.22
N TYR A 45 -0.51 -7.43 -3.80
CA TYR A 45 -0.20 -8.61 -4.61
C TYR A 45 -0.11 -9.88 -3.76
N LEU A 46 0.44 -9.81 -2.55
CA LEU A 46 0.44 -10.92 -1.60
C LEU A 46 -0.98 -11.33 -1.23
N ALA A 47 -1.85 -10.38 -0.90
CA ALA A 47 -3.25 -10.65 -0.58
C ALA A 47 -4.02 -11.23 -1.79
N ALA A 48 -3.75 -10.74 -3.00
CA ALA A 48 -4.37 -11.25 -4.23
C ALA A 48 -3.96 -12.71 -4.51
N ASP A 49 -2.70 -13.06 -4.29
CA ASP A 49 -2.19 -14.43 -4.46
C ASP A 49 -2.81 -15.40 -3.44
N VAL A 50 -2.91 -14.98 -2.18
CA VAL A 50 -3.62 -15.74 -1.14
C VAL A 50 -5.10 -15.95 -1.52
N LEU A 51 -5.77 -14.91 -2.02
CA LEU A 51 -7.17 -15.02 -2.45
C LEU A 51 -7.32 -16.01 -3.62
N GLU A 52 -6.39 -16.02 -4.56
CA GLU A 52 -6.38 -16.99 -5.65
C GLU A 52 -6.20 -18.43 -5.12
N SER A 53 -5.28 -18.63 -4.17
CA SER A 53 -5.02 -19.92 -3.56
C SER A 53 -6.21 -20.43 -2.73
N VAL A 54 -6.91 -19.55 -2.02
CA VAL A 54 -8.20 -19.84 -1.36
C VAL A 54 -9.24 -20.31 -2.39
N ARG A 55 -9.38 -19.61 -3.52
CA ARG A 55 -10.33 -19.98 -4.59
C ARG A 55 -10.00 -21.35 -5.23
N LYS A 56 -8.72 -21.71 -5.29
CA LYS A 56 -8.25 -23.02 -5.74
C LYS A 56 -8.38 -24.12 -4.67
N GLY A 57 -8.77 -23.78 -3.44
CA GLY A 57 -8.83 -24.72 -2.32
C GLY A 57 -7.46 -25.17 -1.81
N GLN A 58 -6.42 -24.37 -2.08
CA GLN A 58 -5.03 -24.66 -1.72
C GLN A 58 -4.63 -24.02 -0.38
N GLU A 59 -5.48 -23.15 0.16
CA GLU A 59 -5.29 -22.49 1.44
C GLU A 59 -6.28 -22.97 2.49
N ARG A 60 -5.83 -22.99 3.76
CA ARG A 60 -6.71 -23.30 4.89
C ARG A 60 -7.63 -22.11 5.14
N VAL A 61 -8.94 -22.34 5.07
CA VAL A 61 -9.96 -21.37 5.47
C VAL A 61 -10.52 -21.73 6.83
N HIS A 62 -10.89 -20.72 7.60
CA HIS A 62 -11.51 -20.86 8.91
C HIS A 62 -12.88 -20.19 8.89
N SER A 63 -13.85 -20.75 9.59
CA SER A 63 -15.13 -20.10 9.81
C SER A 63 -15.00 -18.95 10.80
N ALA A 64 -15.89 -17.96 10.71
CA ALA A 64 -15.91 -16.86 11.67
C ALA A 64 -16.10 -17.34 13.12
N ALA A 65 -16.88 -18.41 13.34
CA ALA A 65 -17.08 -18.98 14.67
C ALA A 65 -15.80 -19.61 15.24
N GLU A 66 -15.07 -20.39 14.44
CA GLU A 66 -13.78 -20.97 14.86
C GLU A 66 -12.78 -19.89 15.24
N VAL A 67 -12.64 -18.85 14.42
CA VAL A 67 -11.69 -17.75 14.69
C VAL A 67 -12.07 -16.98 15.95
N ARG A 68 -13.37 -16.72 16.19
CA ARG A 68 -13.81 -15.99 17.39
C ARG A 68 -13.57 -16.79 18.66
N ASN A 69 -13.83 -18.10 18.64
CA ASN A 69 -13.52 -18.99 19.74
C ASN A 69 -12.01 -19.01 20.02
N ASP A 70 -11.18 -19.21 18.98
CA ASP A 70 -9.72 -19.24 19.10
C ASP A 70 -9.13 -17.94 19.66
N LEU A 71 -9.77 -16.79 19.39
CA LEU A 71 -9.37 -15.48 19.89
C LEU A 71 -10.02 -15.08 21.24
N GLY A 72 -10.91 -15.91 21.80
CA GLY A 72 -11.64 -15.59 23.02
C GLY A 72 -12.63 -14.42 22.87
N LEU A 73 -13.21 -14.27 21.67
CA LEU A 73 -14.17 -13.21 21.30
C LEU A 73 -15.63 -13.70 21.23
N ASP A 74 -15.90 -14.87 21.81
CA ASP A 74 -17.21 -15.54 21.86
C ASP A 74 -17.95 -15.37 23.21
N ASP A 75 -17.40 -14.54 24.11
CA ASP A 75 -18.05 -14.08 25.35
C ASP A 75 -19.15 -13.02 25.09
#